data_AF-A0AAV4RQI8-F1
#
_entry.id   AF-A0AAV4RQI8-F1
#
_cell.length_a   1.000
_cell.length_b   1.000
_cell.length_c   1.000
_cell.angle_alpha   90.00
_cell.angle_beta   90.00
_cell.angle_gamma   90.00
#
_symmetry.space_group_name_H-M   'P 1'
#
loop_
_entity.id
_entity.type
_entity.pdbx_description
1 polymer ?
#
loop_
_entity_poly.entity_id
_entity_poly.type
_entity_poly.pdbx_seq_one_letter_code
_entity_poly.pdbx_strand_id
1 'polypeptide(L)'
;MALLYFSALLTLLFVYSRADTPANCTYEDIRGVWTFYEGERSGSSNVNCSTFKGPVTYISKVKLDFPDVAVDDVGNKGYWTLIYNQGFEVVINYRKYFAFSKFKSSSGGNTTSYCDTVLPGWSHDVLGKNWACYNAQKVAPSVGVKSHQNPL
;
A
#
# COMPACT_ATOMS: atom_id res chain seq x y z
N MET A 1 42.37 -15.98 -10.73
CA MET A 1 42.06 -15.80 -9.29
C MET A 1 41.08 -14.65 -9.03
N ALA A 2 41.40 -13.40 -9.39
CA ALA A 2 40.56 -12.23 -9.06
C ALA A 2 39.10 -12.29 -9.56
N LEU A 3 38.85 -12.83 -10.76
CA LEU A 3 37.49 -13.02 -11.29
C LEU A 3 36.64 -14.01 -10.47
N LEU A 4 37.26 -15.05 -9.90
CA LEU A 4 36.55 -16.05 -9.08
C LEU A 4 36.14 -15.46 -7.72
N TYR A 5 36.98 -14.61 -7.13
CA TYR A 5 36.64 -13.87 -5.91
C TYR A 5 35.53 -12.83 -6.15
N PHE A 6 35.58 -12.15 -7.30
CA PHE A 6 34.55 -11.17 -7.67
C PHE A 6 33.19 -11.85 -7.92
N SER A 7 33.18 -13.01 -8.58
CA SER A 7 31.97 -13.80 -8.81
C SER A 7 31.40 -14.39 -7.51
N ALA A 8 32.26 -14.85 -6.59
CA ALA A 8 31.83 -15.37 -5.28
C ALA A 8 31.24 -14.26 -4.38
N LEU A 9 31.82 -13.05 -4.41
CA LEU A 9 31.31 -11.88 -3.70
C LEU A 9 29.94 -11.44 -4.25
N LEU A 10 29.77 -11.49 -5.58
CA LEU A 10 28.51 -11.17 -6.22
C LEU A 10 27.40 -12.17 -5.87
N THR A 11 27.72 -13.47 -5.82
CA THR A 11 26.75 -14.50 -5.38
C THR A 11 26.36 -14.39 -3.90
N LEU A 12 27.26 -13.91 -3.02
CA LEU A 12 26.93 -13.69 -1.60
C LEU A 12 25.94 -12.53 -1.41
N LEU A 13 25.96 -11.53 -2.29
CA LEU A 13 25.10 -10.34 -2.22
C LEU A 13 23.65 -10.62 -2.64
N PHE A 14 23.38 -11.69 -3.40
CA PHE A 14 22.03 -12.03 -3.88
C PHE A 14 21.17 -12.78 -2.84
N VAL A 15 21.73 -13.27 -1.74
CA VAL A 15 21.03 -14.20 -0.82
C VAL A 15 20.11 -13.48 0.19
N TYR A 16 20.12 -12.14 0.26
CA TYR A 16 19.44 -11.39 1.34
C TYR A 16 18.38 -10.36 0.92
N SER A 17 17.94 -10.33 -0.35
CA SER A 17 16.86 -9.43 -0.74
C SER A 17 15.47 -10.06 -0.48
N ARG A 18 14.93 -9.87 0.73
CA ARG A 18 13.49 -10.01 1.01
C ARG A 18 12.78 -8.75 0.49
N ALA A 19 12.31 -8.80 -0.75
CA ALA A 19 11.69 -7.64 -1.40
C ALA A 19 10.19 -7.47 -1.08
N ASP A 20 9.50 -8.57 -0.76
CA ASP A 20 8.06 -8.57 -0.50
C ASP A 20 7.75 -8.23 0.96
N THR A 21 6.66 -7.49 1.16
CA THR A 21 6.04 -7.41 2.47
C THR A 21 5.39 -8.75 2.84
N PRO A 22 5.28 -9.08 4.13
CA PRO A 22 4.53 -10.24 4.60
C PRO A 22 3.01 -10.17 4.38
N ALA A 23 2.47 -9.08 3.81
CA ALA A 23 1.03 -9.00 3.55
C ALA A 23 0.60 -10.03 2.50
N ASN A 24 -0.56 -10.66 2.71
CA ASN A 24 -1.14 -11.61 1.76
C ASN A 24 -2.64 -11.34 1.59
N CYS A 25 -2.94 -10.21 0.93
CA CYS A 25 -4.30 -9.74 0.71
C CYS A 25 -4.76 -10.02 -0.74
N THR A 26 -5.95 -10.57 -0.88
CA THR A 26 -6.57 -10.89 -2.17
C THR A 26 -7.32 -9.69 -2.72
N TYR A 27 -7.61 -9.72 -4.02
CA TYR A 27 -8.44 -8.73 -4.70
C TYR A 27 -9.79 -8.51 -4.00
N GLU A 28 -10.44 -9.60 -3.59
CA GLU A 28 -11.73 -9.57 -2.89
C GLU A 28 -11.66 -8.94 -1.49
N ASP A 29 -10.51 -9.07 -0.81
CA ASP A 29 -10.31 -8.38 0.46
C ASP A 29 -10.26 -6.86 0.26
N ILE A 30 -9.68 -6.40 -0.86
CA ILE A 30 -9.51 -4.97 -1.15
C ILE A 30 -10.78 -4.35 -1.73
N ARG A 31 -11.57 -5.07 -2.54
CA ARG A 31 -12.85 -4.57 -3.08
C ARG A 31 -13.78 -4.04 -1.99
N GLY A 32 -14.39 -2.89 -2.21
CA GLY A 32 -15.35 -2.28 -1.27
C GLY A 32 -15.14 -0.78 -1.09
N VAL A 33 -15.79 -0.22 -0.09
CA VAL A 33 -15.70 1.22 0.21
C VAL A 33 -14.56 1.47 1.20
N TRP A 34 -13.69 2.43 0.90
CA TRP A 34 -12.58 2.85 1.75
C TRP A 34 -12.71 4.32 2.13
N THR A 35 -12.33 4.66 3.35
CA THR A 35 -12.08 6.06 3.74
C THR A 35 -10.58 6.32 3.64
N PHE A 36 -10.21 7.33 2.86
CA PHE A 36 -8.84 7.82 2.72
C PHE A 36 -8.65 9.05 3.62
N TYR A 37 -7.55 9.06 4.37
CA TYR A 37 -7.14 10.12 5.27
C TYR A 37 -5.81 10.69 4.77
N GLU A 38 -5.86 11.82 4.08
CA GLU A 38 -4.72 12.42 3.39
C GLU A 38 -4.27 13.69 4.13
N GLY A 39 -2.95 13.87 4.26
CA GLY A 39 -2.35 15.08 4.79
C GLY A 39 -2.34 16.24 3.80
N GLU A 40 -1.55 17.27 4.11
CA GLU A 40 -1.43 18.46 3.26
C GLU A 40 -0.77 18.15 1.91
N ARG A 41 -1.31 18.70 0.82
CA ARG A 41 -0.86 18.43 -0.56
C ARG A 41 0.23 19.39 -1.04
N SER A 42 1.16 19.75 -0.15
CA SER A 42 2.24 20.72 -0.42
C SER A 42 3.63 20.08 -0.51
N GLY A 43 3.71 18.76 -0.34
CA GLY A 43 4.97 18.02 -0.36
C GLY A 43 5.57 17.85 -1.75
N SER A 44 6.85 17.46 -1.76
CA SER A 44 7.57 17.01 -2.95
C SER A 44 7.73 15.49 -2.95
N SER A 45 8.32 14.94 -4.02
CA SER A 45 8.60 13.50 -4.15
C SER A 45 9.50 12.91 -3.06
N ASN A 46 10.13 13.76 -2.23
CA ASN A 46 10.99 13.35 -1.14
C ASN A 46 10.25 13.29 0.21
N VAL A 47 8.92 13.39 0.23
CA VAL A 47 8.13 13.34 1.47
C VAL A 47 8.31 12.00 2.20
N ASN A 48 8.59 12.06 3.50
CA ASN A 48 8.72 10.88 4.34
C ASN A 48 7.39 10.53 5.01
N CYS A 49 6.76 9.44 4.57
CA CYS A 49 5.47 8.99 5.08
C CYS A 49 5.55 7.86 6.11
N SER A 50 6.75 7.37 6.45
CA SER A 50 6.97 6.16 7.26
C SER A 50 6.24 6.17 8.61
N THR A 51 6.02 7.35 9.18
CA THR A 51 5.39 7.52 10.50
C THR A 51 4.16 8.43 10.46
N PHE A 52 3.51 8.57 9.29
CA PHE A 52 2.36 9.47 9.16
C PHE A 52 1.20 9.05 10.07
N LYS A 53 0.88 9.95 11.02
CA LYS A 53 -0.25 9.82 11.96
C LYS A 53 -1.21 11.02 11.89
N GLY A 54 -0.98 11.92 10.95
CA GLY A 54 -1.65 13.21 10.84
C GLY A 54 -0.69 14.41 10.98
N PRO A 55 -1.20 15.65 10.91
CA PRO A 55 -2.62 15.99 10.79
C PRO A 55 -3.22 15.54 9.44
N VAL A 56 -4.51 15.20 9.47
CA VAL A 56 -5.29 14.86 8.27
C VAL A 56 -5.99 16.13 7.80
N THR A 57 -5.77 16.51 6.54
CA THR A 57 -6.41 17.69 5.92
C THR A 57 -7.61 17.28 5.07
N TYR A 58 -7.49 16.17 4.33
CA TYR A 58 -8.51 15.73 3.39
C TYR A 58 -9.01 14.34 3.75
N ILE A 59 -10.34 14.18 3.76
CA ILE A 59 -11.00 12.89 3.95
C ILE A 59 -11.87 12.66 2.73
N SER A 60 -11.77 11.48 2.13
CA SER A 60 -12.61 11.08 1.00
C SER A 60 -13.03 9.63 1.13
N LYS A 61 -14.19 9.28 0.60
CA LYS A 61 -14.63 7.89 0.47
C LYS A 61 -14.52 7.46 -0.97
N VAL A 62 -13.89 6.30 -1.20
CA VAL A 62 -13.73 5.73 -2.54
C VAL A 62 -14.23 4.30 -2.54
N LYS A 63 -15.18 3.99 -3.41
CA LYS A 63 -15.63 2.62 -3.71
C LYS A 63 -14.71 2.03 -4.78
N LEU A 64 -14.09 0.90 -4.45
CA LEU A 64 -13.28 0.08 -5.36
C LEU A 64 -14.14 -1.11 -5.81
N ASP A 65 -14.52 -1.11 -7.08
CA ASP A 65 -15.42 -2.09 -7.68
C ASP A 65 -14.75 -2.87 -8.82
N PHE A 66 -15.34 -4.00 -9.18
CA PHE A 66 -14.88 -4.82 -10.29
C PHE A 66 -15.14 -4.13 -11.65
N PRO A 67 -14.23 -4.30 -12.64
CA PRO A 67 -12.94 -4.99 -12.55
C PRO A 67 -11.81 -4.13 -11.97
N ASP A 68 -11.86 -2.83 -12.20
CA ASP A 68 -10.81 -1.88 -11.84
C ASP A 68 -11.40 -0.49 -11.60
N VAL A 69 -12.69 -0.39 -11.26
CA VAL A 69 -13.42 0.89 -11.21
C VAL A 69 -13.32 1.53 -9.83
N ALA A 70 -12.85 2.78 -9.77
CA ALA A 70 -12.88 3.59 -8.56
C ALA A 70 -13.94 4.69 -8.68
N VAL A 71 -14.78 4.88 -7.64
CA VAL A 71 -15.80 5.95 -7.61
C VAL A 71 -15.77 6.65 -6.26
N ASP A 72 -15.66 7.98 -6.24
CA ASP A 72 -15.73 8.76 -5.00
C ASP A 72 -17.18 9.15 -4.64
N ASP A 73 -17.34 9.81 -3.49
CA ASP A 73 -18.64 10.20 -2.92
C ASP A 73 -19.36 11.31 -3.71
N VAL A 74 -18.65 12.04 -4.57
CA VAL A 74 -19.22 13.07 -5.46
C VAL A 74 -19.39 12.58 -6.90
N GLY A 75 -19.08 11.31 -7.17
CA GLY A 75 -19.36 10.63 -8.44
C GLY A 75 -18.25 10.74 -9.48
N ASN A 76 -17.05 11.22 -9.13
CA ASN A 76 -15.89 11.10 -10.01
C ASN A 76 -15.57 9.63 -10.22
N LYS A 77 -15.12 9.29 -11.42
CA LYS A 77 -14.70 7.94 -11.78
C LYS A 77 -13.22 7.92 -12.07
N GLY A 78 -12.57 6.88 -11.59
CA GLY A 78 -11.17 6.57 -11.81
C GLY A 78 -10.99 5.07 -11.93
N TYR A 79 -9.75 4.62 -11.73
CA TYR A 79 -9.43 3.19 -11.73
C TYR A 79 -8.55 2.81 -10.55
N TRP A 80 -8.51 1.52 -10.24
CA TRP A 80 -7.64 0.95 -9.22
C TRP A 80 -7.09 -0.40 -9.65
N THR A 81 -5.95 -0.76 -9.10
CA THR A 81 -5.37 -2.09 -9.29
C THR A 81 -4.83 -2.62 -7.99
N LEU A 82 -5.02 -3.92 -7.76
CA LEU A 82 -4.24 -4.65 -6.78
C LEU A 82 -2.81 -4.80 -7.31
N ILE A 83 -1.84 -4.68 -6.43
CA ILE A 83 -0.43 -4.97 -6.72
C ILE A 83 -0.11 -6.29 -6.04
N TYR A 84 -0.20 -7.38 -6.83
CA TYR A 84 -0.06 -8.77 -6.39
C TYR A 84 -0.93 -9.09 -5.18
N ASN A 85 -0.35 -9.18 -3.98
CA ASN A 85 -1.07 -9.35 -2.71
C ASN A 85 -0.60 -8.35 -1.63
N GLN A 86 0.11 -7.32 -2.07
CA GLN A 86 0.97 -6.46 -1.25
C GLN A 86 0.29 -5.15 -0.88
N GLY A 87 -0.48 -4.59 -1.80
CA GLY A 87 -1.10 -3.27 -1.68
C GLY A 87 -1.92 -2.95 -2.92
N PHE A 88 -2.34 -1.71 -3.06
CA PHE A 88 -3.12 -1.28 -4.21
C PHE A 88 -2.81 0.16 -4.59
N GLU A 89 -2.97 0.47 -5.89
CA GLU A 89 -2.93 1.83 -6.42
C GLU A 89 -4.34 2.26 -6.84
N VAL A 90 -4.71 3.50 -6.52
CA VAL A 90 -5.95 4.14 -6.97
C VAL A 90 -5.63 5.44 -7.69
N VAL A 91 -6.17 5.62 -8.89
CA VAL A 91 -6.07 6.85 -9.68
C VAL A 91 -7.47 7.42 -9.87
N ILE A 92 -7.76 8.53 -9.20
CA ILE A 92 -9.09 9.15 -9.22
C ILE A 92 -8.95 10.66 -9.00
N ASN A 93 -9.80 11.45 -9.67
CA ASN A 93 -9.85 12.91 -9.54
C ASN A 93 -8.46 13.58 -9.63
N TYR A 94 -7.70 13.22 -10.68
CA TYR A 94 -6.35 13.73 -10.97
C TYR A 94 -5.29 13.47 -9.88
N ARG A 95 -5.52 12.52 -8.98
CA ARG A 95 -4.55 12.07 -7.98
C ARG A 95 -4.30 10.57 -8.04
N LYS A 96 -3.12 10.17 -7.60
CA LYS A 96 -2.70 8.78 -7.41
C LYS A 96 -2.49 8.52 -5.93
N TYR A 97 -2.87 7.33 -5.48
CA TYR A 97 -2.76 6.87 -4.10
C TYR A 97 -2.16 5.46 -4.10
N PHE A 98 -1.08 5.24 -3.36
CA PHE A 98 -0.47 3.92 -3.20
C PHE A 98 -0.07 3.63 -1.75
N ALA A 99 -0.49 2.47 -1.25
CA ALA A 99 -0.08 1.96 0.05
C ALA A 99 -0.04 0.43 0.08
N PHE A 100 0.86 -0.10 0.89
CA PHE A 100 0.89 -1.53 1.24
C PHE A 100 -0.23 -1.85 2.25
N SER A 101 -0.83 -3.04 2.13
CA SER A 101 -1.72 -3.58 3.15
C SER A 101 -0.96 -3.76 4.47
N LYS A 102 -1.64 -3.51 5.59
CA LYS A 102 -1.00 -3.59 6.90
C LYS A 102 -0.75 -5.03 7.30
N PHE A 103 0.39 -5.27 7.93
CA PHE A 103 0.73 -6.56 8.52
C PHE A 103 1.41 -6.38 9.89
N LYS A 104 1.49 -7.47 10.66
CA LYS A 104 2.33 -7.58 11.85
C LYS A 104 3.02 -8.94 11.86
N SER A 105 4.33 -8.93 12.09
CA SER A 105 5.12 -10.15 12.31
C SER A 105 5.27 -10.39 13.80
N SER A 106 5.09 -11.63 14.25
CA SER A 106 5.37 -12.04 15.63
C SER A 106 6.76 -12.68 15.72
N SER A 107 7.29 -12.74 16.95
CA SER A 107 8.62 -13.30 17.25
C SER A 107 8.80 -14.77 16.86
N GLY A 108 7.72 -15.49 16.57
CA GLY A 108 7.72 -16.89 16.12
C GLY A 108 7.58 -17.10 14.62
N GLY A 109 7.76 -16.06 13.79
CA GLY A 109 7.62 -16.14 12.33
C GLY A 109 6.17 -16.15 11.81
N ASN A 110 5.19 -16.06 12.70
CA ASN A 110 3.79 -15.94 12.31
C ASN A 110 3.49 -14.50 11.90
N THR A 111 2.80 -14.34 10.78
CA THR A 111 2.43 -13.05 10.21
C THR A 111 0.92 -12.92 10.19
N THR A 112 0.41 -11.78 10.66
CA THR A 112 -1.00 -11.40 10.54
C THR A 112 -1.14 -10.27 9.53
N SER A 113 -1.92 -10.50 8.47
CA SER A 113 -2.33 -9.51 7.49
C SER A 113 -3.67 -8.88 7.89
N TYR A 114 -3.74 -7.55 7.84
CA TYR A 114 -4.92 -6.73 8.07
C TYR A 114 -5.32 -6.09 6.74
N CYS A 115 -6.14 -6.79 5.96
CA CYS A 115 -6.45 -6.40 4.58
C CYS A 115 -7.52 -5.31 4.47
N ASP A 116 -8.09 -4.86 5.58
CA ASP A 116 -9.05 -3.76 5.69
C ASP A 116 -8.40 -2.43 6.06
N THR A 117 -7.07 -2.39 6.13
CA THR A 117 -6.29 -1.18 6.44
C THR A 117 -4.91 -1.24 5.79
N VAL A 118 -4.29 -0.08 5.60
CA VAL A 118 -2.97 0.05 4.97
C VAL A 118 -1.92 0.56 5.95
N LEU A 119 -0.65 0.34 5.61
CA LEU A 119 0.44 1.13 6.17
C LEU A 119 0.38 2.57 5.63
N PRO A 120 1.03 3.54 6.30
CA PRO A 120 1.21 4.87 5.72
C PRO A 120 1.73 4.81 4.30
N GLY A 121 0.98 5.39 3.38
CA GLY A 121 1.27 5.41 1.96
C GLY A 121 1.50 6.82 1.43
N TRP A 122 1.59 6.89 0.10
CA TRP A 122 1.87 8.10 -0.65
C TRP A 122 0.72 8.46 -1.56
N SER A 123 0.51 9.76 -1.70
CA SER A 123 -0.40 10.32 -2.68
C SER A 123 0.25 11.52 -3.35
N HIS A 124 -0.08 11.74 -4.62
CA HIS A 124 0.38 12.90 -5.38
C HIS A 124 -0.56 13.14 -6.56
N ASP A 125 -0.47 14.31 -7.19
CA ASP A 125 -1.22 14.54 -8.43
C ASP A 125 -0.65 13.73 -9.60
N VAL A 126 -1.41 13.57 -10.67
CA VAL A 126 -0.98 12.79 -11.84
C VAL A 126 0.27 13.34 -12.56
N LEU A 127 0.70 14.55 -12.25
CA LEU A 127 1.92 15.18 -12.79
C LEU A 127 3.16 14.92 -11.91
N GLY A 128 3.01 14.19 -10.80
CA GLY A 128 4.10 13.90 -9.87
C GLY A 128 4.45 15.08 -8.95
N LYS A 129 3.51 16.01 -8.74
CA LYS A 129 3.65 17.15 -7.83
C LYS A 129 2.66 17.02 -6.65
N ASN A 130 2.74 17.95 -5.70
CA ASN A 130 1.78 18.08 -4.61
C ASN A 130 1.59 16.77 -3.83
N TRP A 131 2.71 16.24 -3.35
CA TRP A 131 2.77 14.98 -2.62
C TRP A 131 2.20 15.14 -1.21
N ALA A 132 1.56 14.09 -0.71
CA ALA A 132 1.06 13.99 0.65
C ALA A 132 1.16 12.53 1.13
N CYS A 133 1.24 12.36 2.43
CA CYS A 133 1.07 11.05 3.05
C CYS A 133 -0.40 10.75 3.23
N TYR A 134 -0.80 9.49 3.14
CA TYR A 134 -2.17 9.08 3.44
C TYR A 134 -2.23 7.75 4.17
N ASN A 135 -3.34 7.54 4.88
CA ASN A 135 -3.77 6.24 5.40
C ASN A 135 -5.14 5.92 4.82
N ALA A 136 -5.54 4.65 4.88
CA ALA A 136 -6.86 4.21 4.45
C ALA A 136 -7.42 3.08 5.32
N GLN A 137 -8.75 3.06 5.46
CA GLN A 137 -9.48 2.01 6.17
C GLN A 137 -10.78 1.67 5.44
N LYS A 138 -11.09 0.37 5.32
CA LYS A 138 -12.30 -0.15 4.69
C LYS A 138 -13.53 0.10 5.57
N VAL A 139 -14.62 0.56 4.96
CA VAL A 139 -15.89 0.95 5.59
C VAL A 139 -16.87 -0.22 5.56
N ALA A 140 -16.56 -1.28 6.33
CA ALA A 140 -17.41 -2.47 6.51
C ALA A 140 -17.83 -3.25 5.22
N PRO A 141 -18.16 -4.56 5.32
CA PRO A 141 -17.81 -5.43 6.43
C PRO A 141 -16.28 -5.51 6.59
N SER A 142 -15.82 -5.62 7.83
CA SER A 142 -14.40 -5.83 8.09
C SER A 142 -13.96 -7.15 7.46
N VAL A 143 -12.77 -7.16 6.89
CA VAL A 143 -12.15 -8.40 6.40
C VAL A 143 -11.54 -9.10 7.60
N GLY A 144 -11.86 -10.38 7.78
CA GLY A 144 -11.23 -11.19 8.83
C GLY A 144 -9.71 -11.19 8.69
N VAL A 145 -8.99 -11.13 9.81
CA VAL A 145 -7.52 -11.17 9.80
C VAL A 145 -7.01 -12.47 9.18
N LYS A 146 -5.97 -12.37 8.35
CA LYS A 146 -5.36 -13.54 7.69
C LYS A 146 -4.00 -13.83 8.32
N SER A 147 -3.88 -14.96 9.00
CA SER A 147 -2.63 -15.40 9.62
C SER A 147 -1.97 -16.50 8.81
N HIS A 148 -0.66 -16.42 8.61
CA HIS A 148 0.14 -17.47 7.99
C HIS A 148 1.56 -17.47 8.54
N GLN A 149 2.21 -18.63 8.52
CA GLN A 149 3.64 -18.70 8.77
C GLN A 149 4.36 -18.11 7.55
N ASN A 150 5.23 -17.13 7.78
CA ASN A 150 6.08 -16.64 6.71
C ASN A 150 7.20 -17.68 6.48
N PRO A 151 7.28 -18.32 5.31
CA PRO A 151 8.39 -19.22 5.02
C PRO A 151 9.67 -18.39 5.06
N LEU A 152 10.49 -18.65 6.10
CA LEU A 152 11.74 -17.97 6.40
C LEU A 152 12.69 -17.88 5.22
#